data_AF-A0A4R5CB29-F1
#
_entry.id   AF-A0A4R5CB29-F1
#
_cell.length_a   1.000
_cell.length_b   1.000
_cell.length_c   1.000
_cell.angle_alpha   90.00
_cell.angle_beta   90.00
_cell.angle_gamma   90.00
#
_symmetry.space_group_name_H-M   'P 1'
#
loop_
_entity.id
_entity.type
_entity.pdbx_description
1 polymer ?
#
loop_
_entity_poly.entity_id
_entity_poly.type
_entity_poly.pdbx_seq_one_letter_code
_entity_poly.pdbx_strand_id
1 'polypeptide(L)'
;MNAPAPYEPRVPSDDMPPGRAALSVTWAALPFLSLGLATPFTFAAAAVWRRSPHLIVASVAYIGIFAPVLLLLLDQGKADGLVRMQGFLLSLLAVVGCGHAFLIRRRVFDPDGLSGIGNETVVERVRRQRLLRERARELAASDPGLAKELRIGRPDLPHQYNDGGLVDVNHAPAKVLTVLPGVTQELALRIERVRAETGGFMSAEELSVVAGLPPALTAEIADYAVFIR
;
A
#
# COMPACT_ATOMS: atom_id res chain seq x y z
N MET A 1 1.77 -8.43 33.16
CA MET A 1 1.24 -8.16 31.81
C MET A 1 2.13 -7.11 31.17
N ASN A 2 2.90 -7.46 30.13
CA ASN A 2 3.73 -6.46 29.44
C ASN A 2 2.81 -5.54 28.65
N ALA A 3 2.95 -4.22 28.84
CA ALA A 3 2.23 -3.25 28.03
C ALA A 3 2.56 -3.49 26.55
N PRO A 4 1.56 -3.42 25.65
CA PRO A 4 1.83 -3.49 24.21
C PRO A 4 2.81 -2.37 23.84
N ALA A 5 3.83 -2.69 23.05
CA ALA A 5 4.79 -1.71 22.59
C ALA A 5 4.06 -0.53 21.90
N PRO A 6 4.53 0.73 22.08
CA PRO A 6 3.97 1.87 21.39
C PRO A 6 3.88 1.60 19.89
N TYR A 7 2.74 1.92 19.29
CA TYR A 7 2.62 1.86 17.83
C TYR A 7 3.52 2.93 17.22
N GLU A 8 4.67 2.53 16.71
CA GLU A 8 5.50 3.38 15.86
C GLU A 8 4.92 3.35 14.44
N PRO A 9 4.45 4.48 13.90
CA PRO A 9 4.00 4.55 12.52
C PRO A 9 5.12 4.09 11.60
N ARG A 10 4.85 3.14 10.69
CA ARG A 10 5.83 2.76 9.66
C ARG A 10 5.97 3.91 8.69
N VAL A 11 7.00 4.72 8.86
CA VAL A 11 7.31 5.85 7.96
C VAL A 11 7.97 5.30 6.70
N PRO A 12 7.56 5.73 5.49
CA PRO A 12 8.31 5.49 4.27
C PRO A 12 9.77 5.89 4.48
N SER A 13 10.70 5.00 4.18
CA SER A 13 12.13 5.27 4.30
C SER A 13 12.77 5.22 2.92
N ASP A 14 13.66 6.17 2.68
CA ASP A 14 14.39 6.28 1.41
C ASP A 14 15.16 4.98 1.09
N ASP A 15 15.58 4.23 2.11
CA ASP A 15 16.26 2.94 1.98
C ASP A 15 15.81 1.89 3.00
N MET A 16 16.04 0.63 2.67
CA MET A 16 15.99 -0.46 3.64
C MET A 16 17.17 -0.32 4.62
N PRO A 17 16.98 -0.51 5.94
CA PRO A 17 18.08 -0.44 6.91
C PRO A 17 19.26 -1.33 6.47
N PRO A 18 20.52 -0.86 6.58
CA PRO A 18 21.67 -1.53 5.96
C PRO A 18 21.83 -2.98 6.42
N GLY A 19 21.54 -3.28 7.69
CA GLY A 19 21.55 -4.65 8.21
C GLY A 19 20.50 -5.57 7.57
N ARG A 20 19.28 -5.05 7.30
CA ARG A 20 18.23 -5.80 6.61
C ARG A 20 18.54 -5.97 5.13
N ALA A 21 19.09 -4.95 4.49
CA ALA A 21 19.54 -5.02 3.11
C ALA A 21 20.63 -6.09 2.94
N ALA A 22 21.66 -6.06 3.79
CA ALA A 22 22.72 -7.07 3.80
C ALA A 22 22.15 -8.48 4.04
N LEU A 23 21.28 -8.65 5.04
CA LEU A 23 20.65 -9.94 5.34
C LEU A 23 19.79 -10.43 4.16
N SER A 24 19.10 -9.55 3.44
CA SER A 24 18.29 -9.91 2.27
C SER A 24 19.15 -10.41 1.10
N VAL A 25 20.33 -9.82 0.90
CA VAL A 25 21.29 -10.23 -0.13
C VAL A 25 21.93 -11.56 0.26
N THR A 26 22.39 -11.69 1.49
CA THR A 26 22.98 -12.93 2.01
C THR A 26 21.97 -14.06 1.92
N TRP A 27 20.73 -13.85 2.35
CA TRP A 27 19.64 -14.83 2.24
C TRP A 27 19.38 -15.24 0.79
N ALA A 28 19.35 -14.30 -0.15
CA ALA A 28 19.12 -14.59 -1.57
C ALA A 28 20.29 -15.36 -2.21
N ALA A 29 21.51 -15.15 -1.72
CA ALA A 29 22.71 -15.87 -2.18
C ALA A 29 22.87 -17.26 -1.55
N LEU A 30 22.17 -17.58 -0.46
CA LEU A 30 22.30 -18.87 0.26
C LEU A 30 22.16 -20.10 -0.65
N PRO A 31 21.19 -20.21 -1.58
CA PRO A 31 21.10 -21.36 -2.48
C PRO A 31 22.37 -21.57 -3.29
N PHE A 32 23.01 -20.49 -3.75
CA PHE A 32 24.24 -20.56 -4.52
C PHE A 32 25.46 -20.88 -3.64
N LEU A 33 25.60 -20.17 -2.51
CA LEU A 33 26.72 -20.35 -1.58
C LEU A 33 26.77 -21.74 -0.95
N SER A 34 25.62 -22.41 -0.85
CA SER A 34 25.49 -23.77 -0.34
C SER A 34 25.47 -24.86 -1.42
N LEU A 35 25.79 -24.51 -2.68
CA LEU A 35 25.75 -25.42 -3.83
C LEU A 35 24.39 -26.15 -3.98
N GLY A 36 23.30 -25.42 -3.75
CA GLY A 36 21.93 -25.89 -3.89
C GLY A 36 21.34 -26.53 -2.63
N LEU A 37 22.15 -26.84 -1.61
CA LEU A 37 21.70 -27.53 -0.39
C LEU A 37 20.73 -26.68 0.46
N ALA A 38 20.96 -25.37 0.55
CA ALA A 38 20.11 -24.48 1.36
C ALA A 38 18.79 -24.11 0.66
N THR A 39 18.62 -24.41 -0.64
CA THR A 39 17.46 -24.01 -1.45
C THR A 39 16.12 -24.32 -0.77
N PRO A 40 15.77 -25.56 -0.40
CA PRO A 40 14.48 -25.84 0.23
C PRO A 40 14.28 -25.08 1.56
N PHE A 41 15.34 -24.91 2.36
CA PHE A 41 15.27 -24.19 3.62
C PHE A 41 15.06 -22.69 3.43
N THR A 42 15.65 -22.08 2.40
CA THR A 42 15.45 -20.67 2.08
C THR A 42 13.99 -20.36 1.76
N PHE A 43 13.35 -21.18 0.92
CA PHE A 43 11.95 -21.00 0.53
C PHE A 43 10.97 -21.44 1.62
N ALA A 44 11.30 -22.48 2.40
CA ALA A 44 10.50 -22.88 3.56
C ALA A 44 10.45 -21.76 4.62
N ALA A 45 11.59 -21.15 4.95
CA ALA A 45 11.64 -20.01 5.87
C ALA A 45 10.80 -18.83 5.34
N ALA A 46 10.95 -18.49 4.06
CA ALA A 46 10.16 -17.42 3.44
C ALA A 46 8.64 -17.72 3.42
N ALA A 47 8.25 -18.98 3.18
CA ALA A 47 6.85 -19.41 3.21
C ALA A 47 6.27 -19.29 4.62
N VAL A 48 7.03 -19.65 5.66
CA VAL A 48 6.61 -19.49 7.07
C VAL A 48 6.47 -18.01 7.44
N TRP A 49 7.42 -17.16 7.02
CA TRP A 49 7.41 -15.72 7.34
C TRP A 49 6.29 -14.95 6.64
N ARG A 50 5.98 -15.28 5.39
CA ARG A 50 5.09 -14.48 4.55
C ARG A 50 3.75 -15.12 4.25
N ARG A 51 3.61 -16.43 4.47
CA ARG A 51 2.37 -17.21 4.25
C ARG A 51 1.70 -16.95 2.89
N SER A 52 2.51 -16.65 1.87
CA SER A 52 2.04 -16.38 0.51
C SER A 52 1.84 -17.70 -0.25
N PRO A 53 0.75 -17.86 -1.03
CA PRO A 53 0.48 -19.09 -1.77
C PRO A 53 1.60 -19.43 -2.76
N HIS A 54 2.16 -18.42 -3.44
CA HIS A 54 3.31 -18.58 -4.33
C HIS A 54 4.53 -19.16 -3.60
N LEU A 55 4.84 -18.68 -2.39
CA LEU A 55 5.99 -19.16 -1.62
C LEU A 55 5.78 -20.57 -1.07
N ILE A 56 4.54 -20.92 -0.72
CA ILE A 56 4.18 -22.27 -0.30
C ILE A 56 4.37 -23.25 -1.47
N VAL A 57 3.83 -22.93 -2.65
CA VAL A 57 3.99 -23.75 -3.86
C VAL A 57 5.46 -23.89 -4.24
N ALA A 58 6.22 -22.79 -4.24
CA ALA A 58 7.66 -22.82 -4.52
C ALA A 58 8.42 -23.68 -3.50
N SER A 59 8.09 -23.55 -2.21
CA SER A 59 8.69 -24.36 -1.14
C SER A 59 8.42 -25.86 -1.36
N VAL A 60 7.17 -26.24 -1.61
CA VAL A 60 6.79 -27.63 -1.89
C VAL A 60 7.53 -28.16 -3.13
N ALA A 61 7.62 -27.37 -4.20
CA ALA A 61 8.33 -27.75 -5.41
C ALA A 61 9.83 -27.98 -5.16
N TYR A 62 10.50 -27.06 -4.47
CA TYR A 62 11.92 -27.22 -4.16
C TYR A 62 12.19 -28.36 -3.19
N ILE A 63 11.32 -28.59 -2.20
CA ILE A 63 11.41 -29.77 -1.32
C ILE A 63 11.23 -31.05 -2.13
N GLY A 64 10.26 -31.10 -3.04
CA GLY A 64 10.01 -32.26 -3.90
C GLY A 64 11.19 -32.60 -4.81
N ILE A 65 11.89 -31.59 -5.35
CA ILE A 65 13.10 -31.77 -6.16
C ILE A 65 14.32 -32.15 -5.29
N PHE A 66 14.42 -31.56 -4.09
CA PHE A 66 15.56 -31.79 -3.19
C PHE A 66 15.51 -33.15 -2.47
N ALA A 67 14.32 -33.65 -2.12
CA ALA A 67 14.16 -34.92 -1.44
C ALA A 67 14.87 -36.11 -2.11
N PRO A 68 14.71 -36.38 -3.42
CA PRO A 68 15.46 -37.45 -4.08
C PRO A 68 16.96 -37.17 -4.11
N VAL A 69 17.38 -35.92 -4.31
CA VAL A 69 18.80 -35.52 -4.26
C VAL A 69 19.43 -35.83 -2.91
N LEU A 70 18.69 -35.62 -1.81
CA LEU A 70 19.12 -35.96 -0.46
C LEU A 70 19.21 -37.47 -0.24
N LEU A 71 18.22 -38.23 -0.70
CA LEU A 71 18.24 -39.71 -0.62
C LEU A 71 19.45 -40.28 -1.37
N LEU A 72 19.73 -39.76 -2.56
CA LEU A 72 20.90 -40.15 -3.35
C LEU A 72 22.23 -39.73 -2.71
N LEU A 73 22.25 -38.70 -1.87
CA LEU A 73 23.45 -38.32 -1.12
C LEU A 73 23.82 -39.37 -0.08
N LEU A 74 22.82 -40.03 0.51
CA LEU A 74 23.01 -41.06 1.54
C LEU A 74 23.37 -42.42 0.93
N ASP A 75 23.02 -42.66 -0.34
CA ASP A 75 23.35 -43.90 -1.06
C ASP A 75 24.82 -43.94 -1.52
N GLN A 76 25.60 -44.82 -0.88
CA GLN A 76 27.02 -45.05 -1.17
C GLN A 76 27.24 -46.01 -2.35
N GLY A 77 26.20 -46.75 -2.79
CA GLY A 77 26.28 -47.76 -3.85
C GLY A 77 25.78 -47.30 -5.22
N LYS A 78 25.49 -46.01 -5.37
CA LYS A 78 24.92 -45.44 -6.60
C LYS A 78 25.84 -45.55 -7.81
N ALA A 79 25.25 -45.79 -8.97
CA ALA A 79 25.97 -45.81 -10.25
C ALA A 79 26.52 -44.42 -10.64
N ASP A 80 27.63 -44.38 -11.37
CA ASP A 80 28.32 -43.13 -11.77
C ASP A 80 27.40 -42.14 -12.52
N GLY A 81 26.48 -42.64 -13.34
CA GLY A 81 25.49 -41.79 -14.03
C GLY A 81 24.57 -41.03 -13.07
N LEU A 82 24.21 -41.66 -11.94
CA LEU A 82 23.36 -41.08 -10.90
C LEU A 82 24.12 -40.01 -10.10
N VAL A 83 25.42 -40.19 -9.88
CA VAL A 83 26.31 -39.17 -9.29
C VAL A 83 26.36 -37.92 -10.17
N ARG A 84 26.56 -38.09 -11.49
CA ARG A 84 26.59 -36.97 -12.45
C ARG A 84 25.26 -36.22 -12.50
N MET A 85 24.14 -36.95 -12.53
CA MET A 85 22.81 -36.35 -12.51
C MET A 85 22.55 -35.60 -11.21
N GLN A 86 22.97 -36.12 -10.07
CA GLN A 86 22.84 -35.46 -8.76
C GLN A 86 23.61 -34.13 -8.73
N GLY A 87 24.86 -34.11 -9.19
CA GLY A 87 25.66 -32.87 -9.26
C GLY A 87 25.04 -31.83 -10.18
N PHE A 88 24.48 -32.26 -11.31
CA PHE A 88 23.73 -31.38 -12.22
C PHE A 88 22.48 -30.79 -11.57
N LEU A 89 21.68 -31.61 -10.88
CA LEU A 89 20.48 -31.16 -10.15
C LEU A 89 20.81 -30.17 -9.03
N LEU A 90 21.88 -30.41 -8.26
CA LEU A 90 22.35 -29.48 -7.22
C LEU A 90 22.79 -28.14 -7.82
N SER A 91 23.50 -28.18 -8.95
CA SER A 91 23.91 -26.97 -9.68
C SER A 91 22.70 -26.19 -10.21
N LEU A 92 21.68 -26.89 -10.73
CA LEU A 92 20.43 -26.27 -11.15
C LEU A 92 19.67 -25.64 -9.98
N LEU A 93 19.57 -26.36 -8.85
CA LEU A 93 18.98 -25.84 -7.60
C LEU A 93 19.72 -24.59 -7.11
N ALA A 94 21.05 -24.59 -7.17
CA ALA A 94 21.87 -23.45 -6.78
C ALA A 94 21.57 -22.20 -7.63
N VAL A 95 21.60 -22.34 -8.96
CA VAL A 95 21.43 -21.21 -9.90
C VAL A 95 19.98 -20.74 -9.93
N VAL A 96 19.03 -21.66 -10.12
CA VAL A 96 17.59 -21.32 -10.21
C VAL A 96 17.07 -20.86 -8.86
N GLY A 97 17.46 -21.53 -7.77
CA GLY A 97 17.11 -21.15 -6.41
C GLY A 97 17.60 -19.74 -6.06
N CYS A 98 18.85 -19.42 -6.39
CA CYS A 98 19.42 -18.09 -6.19
C CYS A 98 18.71 -17.02 -7.02
N GLY A 99 18.54 -17.26 -8.34
CA GLY A 99 17.83 -16.33 -9.21
C GLY A 99 16.40 -16.07 -8.74
N HIS A 100 15.67 -17.13 -8.39
CA HIS A 100 14.33 -17.01 -7.83
C HIS A 100 14.34 -16.25 -6.50
N ALA A 101 15.27 -16.53 -5.58
CA ALA A 101 15.38 -15.83 -4.31
C ALA A 101 15.64 -14.32 -4.50
N PHE A 102 16.47 -13.92 -5.46
CA PHE A 102 16.67 -12.51 -5.81
C PHE A 102 15.39 -11.85 -6.38
N LEU A 103 14.63 -12.56 -7.22
CA LEU A 103 13.36 -12.05 -7.77
C LEU A 103 12.31 -11.80 -6.68
N ILE A 104 12.26 -12.66 -5.65
CA ILE A 104 11.30 -12.51 -4.54
C ILE A 104 11.84 -11.72 -3.35
N ARG A 105 13.12 -11.30 -3.37
CA ARG A 105 13.81 -10.65 -2.25
C ARG A 105 13.01 -9.49 -1.67
N ARG A 106 12.48 -8.61 -2.54
CA ARG A 106 11.65 -7.47 -2.11
C ARG A 106 10.36 -7.94 -1.44
N ARG A 107 9.66 -8.93 -1.98
CA ARG A 107 8.43 -9.48 -1.37
C ARG A 107 8.68 -10.14 -0.01
N VAL A 108 9.88 -10.70 0.20
CA VAL A 108 10.25 -11.36 1.46
C VAL A 108 10.77 -10.37 2.50
N PHE A 109 11.45 -9.29 2.14
CA PHE A 109 12.06 -8.35 3.10
C PHE A 109 11.39 -6.98 3.19
N ASP A 110 10.54 -6.62 2.23
CA ASP A 110 9.79 -5.36 2.13
C ASP A 110 8.33 -5.63 1.67
N PRO A 111 7.52 -6.29 2.52
CA PRO A 111 6.18 -6.76 2.16
C PRO A 111 5.20 -5.59 1.89
N ASP A 112 5.39 -4.48 2.59
CA ASP A 112 4.53 -3.29 2.48
C ASP A 112 4.98 -2.37 1.33
N GLY A 113 6.13 -2.65 0.72
CA GLY A 113 6.72 -1.86 -0.36
C GLY A 113 7.10 -0.44 0.05
N LEU A 114 7.27 -0.20 1.35
CA LEU A 114 7.57 1.13 1.91
C LEU A 114 9.06 1.46 1.82
N SER A 115 9.92 0.45 1.68
CA SER A 115 11.36 0.66 1.54
C SER A 115 11.67 1.17 0.12
N GLY A 116 12.30 2.34 0.03
CA GLY A 116 12.58 2.98 -1.25
C GLY A 116 11.46 3.89 -1.77
N ILE A 117 10.35 4.04 -1.03
CA ILE A 117 9.43 5.15 -1.25
C ILE A 117 10.02 6.35 -0.51
N GLY A 118 10.73 7.19 -1.25
CA GLY A 118 11.39 8.33 -0.64
C GLY A 118 10.39 9.31 -0.04
N ASN A 119 10.74 9.95 1.08
CA ASN A 119 9.89 10.99 1.70
C ASN A 119 9.52 12.09 0.69
N GLU A 120 10.43 12.40 -0.23
CA GLU A 120 10.19 13.33 -1.34
C GLU A 120 8.99 12.91 -2.20
N THR A 121 8.87 11.62 -2.57
CA THR A 121 7.75 11.13 -3.38
C THR A 121 6.40 11.24 -2.65
N VAL A 122 6.40 11.10 -1.32
CA VAL A 122 5.20 11.29 -0.48
C VAL A 122 4.82 12.77 -0.46
N VAL A 123 5.79 13.65 -0.23
CA VAL A 123 5.61 15.10 -0.24
C VAL A 123 5.11 15.57 -1.61
N GLU A 124 5.69 15.09 -2.70
CA GLU A 124 5.26 15.38 -4.08
C GLU A 124 3.82 14.93 -4.34
N ARG A 125 3.43 13.75 -3.86
CA ARG A 125 2.04 13.27 -3.98
C ARG A 125 1.06 14.20 -3.26
N VAL A 126 1.38 14.62 -2.04
CA VAL A 126 0.53 15.54 -1.26
C VAL A 126 0.47 16.93 -1.92
N ARG A 127 1.60 17.45 -2.42
CA ARG A 127 1.65 18.71 -3.18
C ARG A 127 0.79 18.63 -4.44
N ARG A 128 0.88 17.53 -5.19
CA ARG A 128 0.06 17.30 -6.39
C ARG A 128 -1.43 17.27 -6.05
N GLN A 129 -1.83 16.62 -4.96
CA GLN A 129 -3.23 16.62 -4.52
C GLN A 129 -3.72 18.01 -4.14
N ARG A 130 -2.91 18.81 -3.42
CA ARG A 130 -3.25 20.22 -3.11
C ARG A 130 -3.49 21.04 -4.37
N LEU A 131 -2.58 20.95 -5.34
CA LEU A 131 -2.73 21.65 -6.62
C LEU A 131 -3.98 21.22 -7.40
N LEU A 132 -4.33 19.93 -7.37
CA LEU A 132 -5.57 19.45 -8.00
C LEU A 132 -6.82 20.03 -7.32
N ARG A 133 -6.82 20.09 -5.98
CA ARG A 133 -7.91 20.73 -5.23
C ARG A 133 -8.05 22.20 -5.57
N GLU A 134 -6.96 22.95 -5.64
CA GLU A 134 -6.96 24.37 -6.04
C GLU A 134 -7.56 24.54 -7.44
N ARG A 135 -7.07 23.81 -8.44
CA ARG A 135 -7.60 23.87 -9.81
C ARG A 135 -9.07 23.48 -9.91
N ALA A 136 -9.50 22.47 -9.16
CA ALA A 136 -10.89 22.06 -9.13
C ALA A 136 -11.80 23.14 -8.51
N ARG A 137 -11.34 23.86 -7.48
CA ARG A 137 -12.06 25.01 -6.93
C ARG A 137 -12.13 26.18 -7.89
N GLU A 138 -11.02 26.50 -8.56
CA GLU A 138 -10.99 27.55 -9.60
C GLU A 138 -11.99 27.24 -10.74
N LEU A 139 -12.04 25.97 -11.17
CA LEU A 139 -13.00 25.52 -12.17
C LEU A 139 -14.44 25.62 -11.65
N ALA A 140 -14.69 25.17 -10.42
CA ALA A 140 -16.01 25.27 -9.79
C ALA A 140 -16.49 26.72 -9.58
N ALA A 141 -15.56 27.65 -9.31
CA ALA A 141 -15.87 29.07 -9.15
C ALA A 141 -16.14 29.77 -10.49
N SER A 142 -15.44 29.37 -11.55
CA SER A 142 -15.58 29.97 -12.90
C SER A 142 -16.75 29.39 -13.69
N ASP A 143 -16.99 28.08 -13.60
CA ASP A 143 -18.10 27.38 -14.27
C ASP A 143 -18.70 26.29 -13.35
N PRO A 144 -19.69 26.65 -12.51
CA PRO A 144 -20.40 25.71 -11.65
C PRO A 144 -21.15 24.63 -12.44
N GLY A 145 -21.61 24.92 -13.67
CA GLY A 145 -22.33 23.98 -14.52
C GLY A 145 -21.42 22.83 -14.96
N LEU A 146 -20.25 23.19 -15.50
CA LEU A 146 -19.21 22.23 -15.86
C LEU A 146 -18.72 21.44 -14.63
N ALA A 147 -18.56 22.08 -13.48
CA ALA A 147 -18.16 21.40 -12.26
C ALA A 147 -19.16 20.31 -11.82
N LYS A 148 -20.47 20.54 -12.00
CA LYS A 148 -21.51 19.53 -11.77
C LYS A 148 -21.43 18.39 -12.79
N GLU A 149 -21.21 18.69 -14.06
CA GLU A 149 -21.04 17.67 -15.11
C GLU A 149 -19.82 16.78 -14.85
N LEU A 150 -18.71 17.38 -14.40
CA LEU A 150 -17.49 16.70 -14.00
C LEU A 150 -17.60 16.01 -12.63
N ARG A 151 -18.68 16.26 -11.89
CA ARG A 151 -18.97 15.71 -10.56
C ARG A 151 -17.88 16.03 -9.53
N ILE A 152 -17.35 17.25 -9.59
CA ILE A 152 -16.35 17.73 -8.63
C ILE A 152 -16.94 17.66 -7.21
N GLY A 153 -16.20 17.08 -6.28
CA GLY A 153 -16.62 16.95 -4.89
C GLY A 153 -17.62 15.81 -4.64
N ARG A 154 -17.86 14.92 -5.61
CA ARG A 154 -18.84 13.83 -5.49
C ARG A 154 -18.18 12.45 -5.59
N PRO A 155 -17.39 12.05 -4.57
CA PRO A 155 -16.72 10.75 -4.56
C PRO A 155 -17.70 9.56 -4.47
N ASP A 156 -18.98 9.80 -4.18
CA ASP A 156 -20.06 8.81 -4.25
C ASP A 156 -20.49 8.45 -5.68
N LEU A 157 -20.17 9.29 -6.66
CA LEU A 157 -20.54 9.07 -8.05
C LEU A 157 -19.31 8.68 -8.87
N PRO A 158 -19.44 7.84 -9.92
CA PRO A 158 -18.34 7.59 -10.83
C PRO A 158 -17.93 8.88 -11.55
N HIS A 159 -16.66 9.29 -11.46
CA HIS A 159 -16.15 10.49 -12.14
C HIS A 159 -14.76 10.22 -12.72
N GLN A 160 -14.42 10.93 -13.81
CA GLN A 160 -13.10 10.81 -14.47
C GLN A 160 -12.16 11.97 -14.10
N TYR A 161 -12.73 13.10 -13.66
CA TYR A 161 -11.96 14.25 -13.23
C TYR A 161 -11.38 14.00 -11.83
N ASN A 162 -10.09 14.28 -11.64
CA ASN A 162 -9.45 14.16 -10.32
C ASN A 162 -9.44 15.54 -9.65
N ASP A 163 -10.37 15.75 -8.72
CA ASP A 163 -10.52 16.99 -7.95
C ASP A 163 -9.58 17.09 -6.74
N GLY A 164 -8.65 16.13 -6.57
CA GLY A 164 -7.73 16.12 -5.44
C GLY A 164 -8.36 15.72 -4.11
N GLY A 165 -9.57 15.12 -4.13
CA GLY A 165 -10.27 14.65 -2.95
C GLY A 165 -11.16 15.72 -2.31
N LEU A 166 -11.74 16.60 -3.13
CA LEU A 166 -12.74 17.54 -2.64
C LEU A 166 -14.05 16.83 -2.29
N VAL A 167 -14.84 17.47 -1.46
CA VAL A 167 -16.22 17.08 -1.15
C VAL A 167 -17.13 18.28 -1.32
N ASP A 168 -18.15 18.14 -2.17
CA ASP A 168 -19.17 19.14 -2.40
C ASP A 168 -20.17 19.12 -1.25
N VAL A 169 -20.05 20.09 -0.35
CA VAL A 169 -20.85 20.14 0.87
C VAL A 169 -22.33 20.38 0.58
N ASN A 170 -22.68 20.98 -0.56
CA ASN A 170 -24.06 21.28 -0.92
C ASN A 170 -24.79 20.08 -1.53
N HIS A 171 -24.08 19.14 -2.14
CA HIS A 171 -24.71 18.05 -2.90
C HIS A 171 -24.31 16.63 -2.45
N ALA A 172 -23.18 16.46 -1.76
CA ALA A 172 -22.76 15.13 -1.30
C ALA A 172 -23.69 14.59 -0.21
N PRO A 173 -24.01 13.28 -0.18
CA PRO A 173 -24.86 12.71 0.86
C PRO A 173 -24.16 12.73 2.22
N ALA A 174 -24.91 12.71 3.33
CA ALA A 174 -24.35 12.76 4.69
C ALA A 174 -23.22 11.73 4.92
N LYS A 175 -23.35 10.51 4.40
CA LYS A 175 -22.30 9.48 4.52
C LYS A 175 -20.96 9.95 3.93
N VAL A 176 -20.97 10.69 2.82
CA VAL A 176 -19.74 11.21 2.18
C VAL A 176 -19.17 12.38 2.96
N LEU A 177 -20.01 13.23 3.55
CA LEU A 177 -19.54 14.36 4.36
C LEU A 177 -18.68 13.91 5.55
N THR A 178 -18.85 12.68 6.04
CA THR A 178 -18.00 12.11 7.11
C THR A 178 -16.53 11.89 6.71
N VAL A 179 -16.21 11.99 5.42
CA VAL A 179 -14.82 11.97 4.94
C VAL A 179 -14.10 13.29 5.26
N LEU A 180 -14.85 14.39 5.49
CA LEU A 180 -14.26 15.67 5.87
C LEU A 180 -13.66 15.60 7.28
N PRO A 181 -12.52 16.28 7.53
CA PRO A 181 -11.87 16.28 8.83
C PRO A 181 -12.81 16.70 9.97
N GLY A 182 -12.92 15.85 10.99
CA GLY A 182 -13.71 16.11 12.20
C GLY A 182 -15.23 16.09 12.01
N VAL A 183 -15.75 15.77 10.83
CA VAL A 183 -17.21 15.68 10.58
C VAL A 183 -17.72 14.29 10.98
N THR A 184 -18.45 14.22 12.09
CA THR A 184 -19.12 12.98 12.53
C THR A 184 -20.38 12.71 11.72
N GLN A 185 -20.97 11.51 11.85
CA GLN A 185 -22.24 11.17 11.20
C GLN A 185 -23.37 12.11 11.65
N GLU A 186 -23.41 12.50 12.93
CA GLU A 186 -24.40 13.43 13.46
C GLU A 186 -24.23 14.84 12.88
N LEU A 187 -22.98 15.30 12.75
CA LEU A 187 -22.66 16.58 12.11
C LEU A 187 -23.02 16.55 10.63
N ALA A 188 -22.70 15.47 9.92
CA ALA A 188 -23.04 15.31 8.50
C ALA A 188 -24.56 15.37 8.25
N LEU A 189 -25.37 14.68 9.08
CA LEU A 189 -26.82 14.73 8.99
C LEU A 189 -27.38 16.12 9.32
N ARG A 190 -26.74 16.84 10.25
CA ARG A 190 -27.09 18.23 10.53
C ARG A 190 -26.80 19.13 9.34
N ILE A 191 -25.61 19.03 8.75
CA ILE A 191 -25.22 19.80 7.56
C ILE A 191 -26.23 19.57 6.43
N GLU A 192 -26.61 18.32 6.18
CA GLU A 192 -27.60 17.96 5.15
C GLU A 192 -28.99 18.57 5.41
N ARG A 193 -29.43 18.59 6.66
CA ARG A 193 -30.69 19.25 7.04
C ARG A 193 -30.61 20.77 6.85
N VAL A 194 -29.56 21.38 7.37
CA VAL A 194 -29.37 22.84 7.35
C VAL A 194 -29.29 23.34 5.91
N ARG A 195 -28.52 22.70 5.02
CA ARG A 195 -28.47 23.13 3.61
C ARG A 195 -29.81 23.05 2.90
N ALA A 196 -30.68 22.11 3.28
CA ALA A 196 -32.02 22.00 2.71
C ALA A 196 -32.92 23.16 3.16
N GLU A 197 -32.69 23.70 4.36
CA GLU A 197 -33.42 24.85 4.92
C GLU A 197 -32.87 26.19 4.40
N THR A 198 -31.55 26.31 4.20
CA THR A 198 -30.88 27.56 3.80
C THR A 198 -30.63 27.71 2.31
N GLY A 199 -30.84 26.64 1.52
CA GLY A 199 -30.52 26.62 0.10
C GLY A 199 -29.03 26.42 -0.21
N GLY A 200 -28.29 25.77 0.69
CA GLY A 200 -26.85 25.54 0.58
C GLY A 200 -26.00 26.49 1.43
N PHE A 201 -24.68 26.37 1.26
CA PHE A 201 -23.65 27.21 1.84
C PHE A 201 -22.75 27.78 0.74
N MET A 202 -22.11 28.92 1.02
CA MET A 202 -21.16 29.60 0.15
C MET A 202 -19.71 29.37 0.55
N SER A 203 -19.46 29.09 1.83
CA SER A 203 -18.11 28.92 2.35
C SER A 203 -18.08 28.04 3.60
N ALA A 204 -16.86 27.65 4.01
CA ALA A 204 -16.65 26.89 5.22
C ALA A 204 -16.99 27.70 6.48
N GLU A 205 -16.80 29.03 6.44
CA GLU A 205 -17.16 29.95 7.53
C GLU A 205 -18.68 30.02 7.71
N GLU A 206 -19.43 30.13 6.60
CA GLU A 206 -20.90 30.09 6.66
C GLU A 206 -21.38 28.73 7.18
N LEU A 207 -20.83 27.64 6.64
CA LEU A 207 -21.11 26.29 7.13
C LEU A 207 -20.85 26.18 8.65
N SER A 208 -19.74 26.74 9.13
CA SER A 208 -19.36 26.72 10.55
C SER A 208 -20.37 27.44 11.43
N VAL A 209 -20.80 28.63 11.02
CA VAL A 209 -21.79 29.45 11.72
C VAL A 209 -23.19 28.80 11.70
N VAL A 210 -23.64 28.38 10.52
CA VAL A 210 -25.03 27.95 10.31
C VAL A 210 -25.24 26.50 10.76
N ALA A 211 -24.31 25.58 10.45
CA ALA A 211 -24.39 24.20 10.90
C ALA A 211 -23.84 23.99 12.34
N GLY A 212 -23.25 25.02 12.95
CA GLY A 212 -22.73 24.98 14.31
C GLY A 212 -21.53 24.04 14.46
N LEU A 213 -20.60 24.08 13.51
CA LEU A 213 -19.36 23.32 13.62
C LEU A 213 -18.41 23.97 14.62
N PRO A 214 -17.58 23.19 15.32
CA PRO A 214 -16.48 23.74 16.10
C PRO A 214 -15.58 24.63 15.23
N PRO A 215 -15.28 25.88 15.63
CA PRO A 215 -14.49 26.80 14.81
C PRO A 215 -13.12 26.24 14.40
N ALA A 216 -12.53 25.39 15.24
CA ALA A 216 -11.25 24.72 14.98
C ALA A 216 -11.26 23.84 13.70
N LEU A 217 -12.41 23.30 13.30
CA LEU A 217 -12.53 22.46 12.12
C LEU A 217 -12.66 23.26 10.81
N THR A 218 -12.98 24.56 10.89
CA THR A 218 -13.29 25.38 9.71
C THR A 218 -12.15 25.39 8.70
N ALA A 219 -10.90 25.57 9.16
CA ALA A 219 -9.72 25.59 8.29
C ALA A 219 -9.45 24.22 7.64
N GLU A 220 -9.58 23.13 8.40
CA GLU A 220 -9.39 21.78 7.88
C GLU A 220 -10.48 21.39 6.89
N ILE A 221 -11.73 21.79 7.14
CA ILE A 221 -12.85 21.57 6.22
C ILE A 221 -12.66 22.41 4.96
N ALA A 222 -12.27 23.68 5.06
CA ALA A 222 -12.02 24.54 3.90
C ALA A 222 -10.99 23.91 2.94
N ASP A 223 -10.02 23.19 3.47
CA ASP A 223 -9.01 22.45 2.71
C ASP A 223 -9.58 21.31 1.86
N TYR A 224 -10.71 20.70 2.23
CA TYR A 224 -11.30 19.57 1.51
C TYR A 224 -12.72 19.83 0.98
N ALA A 225 -13.32 20.97 1.32
CA ALA A 225 -14.66 21.34 0.89
C ALA A 225 -14.66 22.15 -0.42
N VAL A 226 -15.72 21.96 -1.19
CA VAL A 226 -16.14 22.84 -2.28
C VAL A 226 -17.64 23.12 -2.12
N PHE A 227 -18.07 24.32 -2.53
CA PHE A 227 -19.43 24.81 -2.33
C PHE A 227 -20.05 25.19 -3.67
N ILE A 228 -20.50 24.18 -4.41
CA ILE A 228 -21.12 24.37 -5.73
C ILE A 228 -22.59 24.71 -5.51
N ARG A 229 -23.14 25.69 -6.24
CA ARG A 229 -24.59 25.99 -6.25
C ARG A 229 -25.29 25.29 -7.38
#